data_AF-A0A2V6P4K6-F1
#
_entry.id   AF-A0A2V6P4K6-F1
#
_cell.length_a   1.000
_cell.length_b   1.000
_cell.length_c   1.000
_cell.angle_alpha   90.00
_cell.angle_beta   90.00
_cell.angle_gamma   90.00
#
_symmetry.space_group_name_H-M   'P 1'
#
loop_
_entity.id
_entity.type
_entity.pdbx_description
1 polymer ?
#
loop_
_entity_poly.entity_id
_entity_poly.type
_entity_poly.pdbx_seq_one_letter_code
_entity_poly.pdbx_strand_id
1 'polypeptide(L)'
;MGLFLADKRGTISSVVRPGDPAPAGRTFDMAMNGSINNGGDVAFGGHVAGDECIDIGFSNCAESVYLKDAATGIIHSIAHQGDPAPGGGVFRLAFGAVVNSRGDVVFIGDLTPSPATGDALAVFFFSQGTTIAVARPGDAMPGGGTFVRAGFFDATYDLNQRGDVSFAATLDTDVNADGIADNGLYVFSKGSVQLVARTGTVIPGVGTIAYLGLGLPGGVMNERGQVFFWAILSDGRTVLLLATP
;
A
#
# COMPACT_ATOMS: atom_id res chain seq x y z
N MET A 1 -16.05 -14.13 1.81
CA MET A 1 -14.73 -14.81 1.73
C MET A 1 -14.12 -14.90 3.14
N GLY A 2 -13.29 -15.89 3.46
CA GLY A 2 -12.63 -16.00 4.78
C GLY A 2 -11.12 -16.13 4.63
N LEU A 3 -10.39 -15.73 5.67
CA LEU A 3 -8.93 -15.77 5.76
C LEU A 3 -8.50 -16.89 6.70
N PHE A 4 -7.55 -17.72 6.24
CA PHE A 4 -7.08 -18.92 6.94
C PHE A 4 -5.55 -18.95 7.00
N LEU A 5 -5.02 -19.55 8.06
CA LEU A 5 -3.59 -19.71 8.29
C LEU A 5 -3.24 -21.20 8.26
N ALA A 6 -2.19 -21.56 7.54
CA ALA A 6 -1.58 -22.88 7.60
C ALA A 6 -0.33 -22.84 8.49
N ASP A 7 -0.25 -23.74 9.48
CA ASP A 7 0.96 -23.91 10.28
C ASP A 7 2.01 -24.77 9.55
N LYS A 8 3.22 -24.85 10.11
CA LYS A 8 4.32 -25.66 9.56
C LYS A 8 4.04 -27.17 9.47
N ARG A 9 2.98 -27.65 10.11
CA ARG A 9 2.52 -29.06 10.07
C ARG A 9 1.38 -29.24 9.06
N GLY A 10 0.98 -28.18 8.36
CA GLY A 10 -0.14 -28.18 7.42
C GLY A 10 -1.51 -28.08 8.08
N THR A 11 -1.58 -27.78 9.39
CA THR A 11 -2.85 -27.54 10.07
C THR A 11 -3.40 -26.20 9.61
N ILE A 12 -4.60 -26.21 9.03
CA ILE A 12 -5.30 -25.00 8.62
C ILE A 12 -6.26 -24.56 9.73
N SER A 13 -6.13 -23.31 10.16
CA SER A 13 -7.02 -22.68 11.13
C SER A 13 -7.59 -21.37 10.58
N SER A 14 -8.75 -20.97 11.12
CA SER A 14 -9.37 -19.69 10.77
C SER A 14 -8.59 -18.53 11.38
N VAL A 15 -8.32 -17.50 10.56
CA VAL A 15 -7.90 -16.18 11.06
C VAL A 15 -9.14 -15.32 11.29
N VAL A 16 -9.96 -15.14 10.24
CA VAL A 16 -11.26 -14.45 10.26
C VAL A 16 -12.18 -15.09 9.22
N ARG A 17 -13.44 -15.31 9.56
CA ARG A 17 -14.49 -15.79 8.65
C ARG A 17 -15.73 -14.91 8.71
N PRO A 18 -16.58 -14.97 7.67
CA PRO A 18 -17.90 -14.34 7.73
C PRO A 18 -18.68 -14.82 8.98
N GLY A 19 -19.24 -13.88 9.72
CA GLY A 19 -19.92 -14.08 10.99
C GLY A 19 -19.03 -13.90 12.23
N ASP A 20 -17.70 -13.88 12.08
CA ASP A 20 -16.81 -13.61 13.22
C ASP A 20 -16.96 -12.14 13.68
N PRO A 21 -16.74 -11.86 14.99
CA PRO A 21 -16.86 -10.50 15.51
C PRO A 21 -15.88 -9.52 14.85
N ALA A 22 -16.40 -8.36 14.47
CA ALA A 22 -15.63 -7.21 14.04
C ALA A 22 -15.56 -6.16 15.17
N PRO A 23 -14.60 -5.21 15.11
CA PRO A 23 -14.59 -4.05 15.99
C PRO A 23 -15.94 -3.33 16.03
N ALA A 24 -16.21 -2.59 17.12
CA ALA A 24 -17.47 -1.91 17.39
C ALA A 24 -18.72 -2.82 17.51
N GLY A 25 -18.53 -4.13 17.76
CA GLY A 25 -19.63 -5.05 18.05
C GLY A 25 -20.42 -5.53 16.84
N ARG A 26 -19.87 -5.35 15.64
CA ARG A 26 -20.45 -5.85 14.38
C ARG A 26 -19.84 -7.20 13.99
N THR A 27 -20.06 -7.66 12.77
CA THR A 27 -19.50 -8.91 12.24
C THR A 27 -18.85 -8.69 10.90
N PHE A 28 -17.77 -9.42 10.63
CA PHE A 28 -17.21 -9.50 9.29
C PHE A 28 -18.16 -10.30 8.39
N ASP A 29 -18.36 -9.90 7.14
CA ASP A 29 -18.95 -10.73 6.09
C ASP A 29 -17.92 -11.16 5.03
N MET A 30 -16.73 -10.57 5.09
CA MET A 30 -15.59 -10.87 4.25
C MET A 30 -14.27 -10.57 4.94
N ALA A 31 -13.26 -11.40 4.70
CA ALA A 31 -11.84 -11.10 4.94
C ALA A 31 -10.99 -11.62 3.77
N MET A 32 -9.99 -10.85 3.35
CA MET A 32 -9.06 -11.15 2.25
C MET A 32 -7.72 -10.40 2.42
N ASN A 33 -6.83 -10.50 1.42
CA ASN A 33 -5.56 -9.76 1.33
C ASN A 33 -4.71 -9.78 2.62
N GLY A 34 -4.43 -10.99 3.12
CA GLY A 34 -3.69 -11.18 4.36
C GLY A 34 -2.17 -11.00 4.20
N SER A 35 -1.56 -10.30 5.15
CA SER A 35 -0.11 -10.19 5.38
C SER A 35 0.21 -10.67 6.80
N ILE A 36 1.29 -11.43 6.97
CA ILE A 36 1.68 -12.01 8.26
C ILE A 36 3.14 -11.69 8.58
N ASN A 37 3.42 -11.32 9.84
CA ASN A 37 4.77 -11.08 10.32
C ASN A 37 5.36 -12.29 11.08
N ASN A 38 6.64 -12.20 11.49
CA ASN A 38 7.32 -13.27 12.23
C ASN A 38 6.74 -13.53 13.64
N GLY A 39 6.03 -12.56 14.22
CA GLY A 39 5.32 -12.70 15.49
C GLY A 39 3.99 -13.45 15.35
N GLY A 40 3.51 -13.62 14.11
CA GLY A 40 2.23 -14.22 13.78
C GLY A 40 1.07 -13.21 13.70
N ASP A 41 1.33 -11.91 13.84
CA ASP A 41 0.30 -10.90 13.66
C ASP A 41 -0.12 -10.89 12.21
N VAL A 42 -1.42 -10.71 11.98
CA VAL A 42 -1.99 -10.73 10.63
C VAL A 42 -2.66 -9.40 10.34
N ALA A 43 -2.09 -8.62 9.42
CA ALA A 43 -2.80 -7.52 8.79
C ALA A 43 -3.66 -8.07 7.65
N PHE A 44 -4.87 -7.56 7.49
CA PHE A 44 -5.79 -8.07 6.47
C PHE A 44 -6.81 -7.01 6.07
N GLY A 45 -7.39 -7.22 4.90
CA GLY A 45 -8.55 -6.49 4.46
C GLY A 45 -9.85 -7.19 4.86
N GLY A 46 -10.83 -6.45 5.37
CA GLY A 46 -12.12 -6.98 5.78
C GLY A 46 -13.27 -6.05 5.42
N HIS A 47 -14.44 -6.62 5.18
CA HIS A 47 -15.69 -5.87 5.06
C HIS A 47 -16.62 -6.26 6.22
N VAL A 48 -17.28 -5.27 6.80
CA VAL A 48 -18.15 -5.45 7.96
C VAL A 48 -19.59 -5.40 7.50
N ALA A 49 -20.39 -6.37 7.95
CA ALA A 49 -21.81 -6.46 7.61
C ALA A 49 -22.56 -5.19 8.01
N GLY A 50 -23.18 -4.52 7.04
CA GLY A 50 -23.88 -3.24 7.21
C GLY A 50 -23.14 -2.01 6.66
N ASP A 51 -21.88 -2.15 6.25
CA ASP A 51 -21.17 -1.10 5.51
C ASP A 51 -21.73 -0.97 4.10
N GLU A 52 -21.41 0.15 3.44
CA GLU A 52 -21.69 0.28 2.02
C GLU A 52 -20.88 -0.77 1.25
N CYS A 53 -21.58 -1.64 0.53
CA CYS A 53 -20.92 -2.56 -0.37
C CYS A 53 -20.50 -1.83 -1.65
N ILE A 54 -19.26 -1.33 -1.66
CA ILE A 54 -18.67 -0.67 -2.82
C ILE A 54 -18.17 -1.74 -3.78
N ASP A 55 -18.71 -1.76 -5.00
CA ASP A 55 -18.25 -2.70 -6.04
C ASP A 55 -16.92 -2.24 -6.63
N ILE A 56 -15.87 -3.05 -6.42
CA ILE A 56 -14.52 -2.85 -6.96
C ILE A 56 -14.20 -3.81 -8.12
N GLY A 57 -15.23 -4.43 -8.72
CA GLY A 57 -15.11 -5.21 -9.95
C GLY A 57 -14.79 -6.70 -9.78
N PHE A 58 -14.79 -7.22 -8.54
CA PHE A 58 -14.38 -8.61 -8.24
C PHE A 58 -15.44 -9.43 -7.49
N SER A 59 -16.74 -9.09 -7.63
CA SER A 59 -17.86 -9.74 -6.90
C SER A 59 -17.73 -9.69 -5.37
N ASN A 60 -16.90 -8.79 -4.85
CA ASN A 60 -16.63 -8.56 -3.44
C ASN A 60 -16.83 -7.06 -3.15
N CYS A 61 -17.30 -6.74 -1.93
CA CYS A 61 -17.34 -5.36 -1.45
C CYS A 61 -15.91 -4.87 -1.18
N ALA A 62 -15.68 -3.56 -1.30
CA ALA A 62 -14.40 -2.96 -0.90
C ALA A 62 -14.09 -3.22 0.58
N GLU A 63 -12.81 -3.32 0.88
CA GLU A 63 -12.32 -3.63 2.22
C GLU A 63 -11.91 -2.40 3.03
N SER A 64 -11.75 -2.64 4.33
CA SER A 64 -11.09 -1.82 5.34
C SER A 64 -9.87 -2.58 5.88
N VAL A 65 -8.91 -1.89 6.49
CA VAL A 65 -7.69 -2.51 7.01
C VAL A 65 -7.79 -2.80 8.50
N TYR A 66 -7.43 -4.02 8.87
CA TYR A 66 -7.38 -4.51 10.24
C TYR A 66 -6.05 -5.17 10.57
N LEU A 67 -5.71 -5.22 11.85
CA LEU A 67 -4.57 -5.95 12.40
C LEU A 67 -5.03 -6.89 13.51
N LYS A 68 -4.81 -8.19 13.34
CA LYS A 68 -5.04 -9.20 14.37
C LYS A 68 -3.74 -9.48 15.11
N ASP A 69 -3.71 -9.16 16.40
CA ASP A 69 -2.61 -9.47 17.30
C ASP A 69 -2.56 -10.98 17.58
N ALA A 70 -1.39 -11.58 17.40
CA ALA A 70 -1.22 -13.03 17.52
C ALA A 70 -1.35 -13.52 18.97
N ALA A 71 -0.86 -12.72 19.92
CA ALA A 71 -0.74 -13.09 21.32
C ALA A 71 -2.10 -13.09 22.04
N THR A 72 -2.96 -12.14 21.69
CA THR A 72 -4.25 -11.88 22.34
C THR A 72 -5.43 -12.32 21.46
N GLY A 73 -5.23 -12.42 20.15
CA GLY A 73 -6.30 -12.64 19.18
C GLY A 73 -7.19 -11.42 18.93
N ILE A 74 -6.89 -10.27 19.54
CA ILE A 74 -7.65 -9.03 19.39
C ILE A 74 -7.46 -8.49 17.96
N ILE A 75 -8.56 -8.04 17.36
CA ILE A 75 -8.57 -7.39 16.05
C ILE A 75 -8.70 -5.89 16.25
N HIS A 76 -7.72 -5.14 15.76
CA HIS A 76 -7.71 -3.68 15.74
C HIS A 76 -8.17 -3.17 14.37
N SER A 77 -9.05 -2.17 14.36
CA SER A 77 -9.36 -1.39 13.16
C SER A 77 -8.25 -0.37 12.93
N ILE A 78 -7.60 -0.40 11.77
CA ILE A 78 -6.50 0.52 11.42
C ILE A 78 -7.00 1.65 10.53
N ALA A 79 -7.82 1.31 9.53
CA ALA A 79 -8.51 2.25 8.66
C ALA A 79 -9.83 1.63 8.21
N HIS A 80 -10.94 2.25 8.58
CA HIS A 80 -12.27 1.77 8.26
C HIS A 80 -12.98 2.68 7.24
N GLN A 81 -13.82 2.08 6.42
CA GLN A 81 -14.69 2.82 5.50
C GLN A 81 -15.49 3.90 6.27
N GLY A 82 -15.45 5.13 5.76
CA GLY A 82 -16.13 6.28 6.36
C GLY A 82 -15.37 6.97 7.49
N ASP A 83 -14.29 6.38 8.00
CA ASP A 83 -13.47 7.03 9.04
C ASP A 83 -12.71 8.25 8.47
N PRO A 84 -12.48 9.30 9.29
CA PRO A 84 -11.60 10.40 8.91
C PRO A 84 -10.18 9.91 8.60
N ALA A 85 -9.64 10.32 7.46
CA ALA A 85 -8.27 10.01 7.09
C ALA A 85 -7.28 11.05 7.65
N PRO A 86 -6.08 10.65 8.12
CA PRO A 86 -5.02 11.58 8.48
C PRO A 86 -4.70 12.57 7.35
N GLY A 87 -4.63 13.86 7.70
CA GLY A 87 -4.46 14.94 6.72
C GLY A 87 -5.77 15.43 6.06
N GLY A 88 -6.91 14.80 6.35
CA GLY A 88 -8.23 15.21 5.91
C GLY A 88 -8.88 14.30 4.88
N GLY A 89 -10.18 14.49 4.67
CA GLY A 89 -11.01 13.56 3.90
C GLY A 89 -11.48 12.38 4.75
N VAL A 90 -12.06 11.39 4.07
CA VAL A 90 -12.54 10.14 4.67
C VAL A 90 -12.06 8.97 3.84
N PHE A 91 -11.85 7.82 4.47
CA PHE A 91 -11.54 6.60 3.73
C PHE A 91 -12.78 6.12 2.97
N ARG A 92 -12.73 6.19 1.64
CA ARG A 92 -13.71 5.53 0.77
C ARG A 92 -13.55 4.01 0.87
N LEU A 93 -12.30 3.55 0.86
CA LEU A 93 -11.88 2.20 1.22
C LEU A 93 -10.40 2.22 1.65
N ALA A 94 -9.93 1.14 2.28
CA ALA A 94 -8.53 0.96 2.62
C ALA A 94 -8.13 -0.50 2.42
N PHE A 95 -6.99 -0.76 1.77
CA PHE A 95 -6.64 -2.09 1.27
C PHE A 95 -5.13 -2.36 1.22
N GLY A 96 -4.78 -3.62 0.96
CA GLY A 96 -3.41 -4.04 0.65
C GLY A 96 -2.43 -3.88 1.81
N ALA A 97 -2.86 -4.20 3.03
CA ALA A 97 -2.04 -4.00 4.20
C ALA A 97 -0.81 -4.93 4.24
N VAL A 98 0.37 -4.36 4.50
CA VAL A 98 1.62 -5.12 4.73
C VAL A 98 2.12 -4.83 6.14
N VAL A 99 2.39 -5.89 6.93
CA VAL A 99 2.81 -5.78 8.32
C VAL A 99 4.26 -6.23 8.53
N ASN A 100 5.03 -5.49 9.32
CA ASN A 100 6.37 -5.89 9.75
C ASN A 100 6.37 -6.52 11.17
N SER A 101 7.52 -7.00 11.63
CA SER A 101 7.66 -7.68 12.94
C SER A 101 7.54 -6.76 14.15
N ARG A 102 7.40 -5.44 13.94
CA ARG A 102 7.12 -4.46 14.99
C ARG A 102 5.62 -4.15 15.11
N GLY A 103 4.80 -4.75 14.24
CA GLY A 103 3.38 -4.43 14.12
C GLY A 103 3.12 -3.11 13.39
N ASP A 104 4.13 -2.55 12.72
CA ASP A 104 3.90 -1.42 11.82
C ASP A 104 3.18 -1.93 10.57
N VAL A 105 2.28 -1.11 10.02
CA VAL A 105 1.48 -1.46 8.85
C VAL A 105 1.56 -0.35 7.80
N VAL A 106 1.91 -0.69 6.56
CA VAL A 106 1.69 0.19 5.41
C VAL A 106 0.44 -0.29 4.67
N PHE A 107 -0.34 0.65 4.14
CA PHE A 107 -1.53 0.32 3.34
C PHE A 107 -1.89 1.48 2.41
N ILE A 108 -2.80 1.22 1.47
CA ILE A 108 -3.38 2.23 0.60
C ILE A 108 -4.76 2.62 1.11
N GLY A 109 -5.00 3.92 1.22
CA GLY A 109 -6.31 4.49 1.48
C GLY A 109 -6.83 5.23 0.26
N ASP A 110 -8.05 4.92 -0.17
CA ASP A 110 -8.74 5.68 -1.20
C ASP A 110 -9.50 6.85 -0.57
N LEU A 111 -9.20 8.07 -1.03
CA LEU A 111 -9.83 9.31 -0.59
C LEU A 111 -10.84 9.86 -1.61
N THR A 112 -11.15 9.10 -2.66
CA THR A 112 -12.09 9.53 -3.70
C THR A 112 -13.48 9.75 -3.10
N PRO A 113 -14.12 10.91 -3.34
CA PRO A 113 -15.48 11.14 -2.88
C PRO A 113 -16.47 10.14 -3.47
N SER A 114 -17.43 9.72 -2.64
CA SER A 114 -18.57 8.90 -3.07
C SER A 114 -19.34 9.58 -4.22
N PRO A 115 -19.82 8.82 -5.22
CA PRO A 115 -19.82 7.34 -5.30
C PRO A 115 -18.58 6.72 -5.95
N ALA A 116 -17.64 7.52 -6.44
CA ALA A 116 -16.48 7.05 -7.18
C ALA A 116 -15.43 6.36 -6.29
N THR A 117 -14.44 5.74 -6.93
CA THR A 117 -13.27 5.09 -6.30
C THR A 117 -12.05 5.19 -7.21
N GLY A 118 -10.84 5.06 -6.65
CA GLY A 118 -9.60 4.81 -7.39
C GLY A 118 -8.88 6.05 -7.94
N ASP A 119 -9.46 7.24 -7.80
CA ASP A 119 -8.87 8.48 -8.31
C ASP A 119 -7.87 9.13 -7.33
N ALA A 120 -8.07 8.95 -6.03
CA ALA A 120 -7.33 9.63 -4.97
C ALA A 120 -6.70 8.65 -3.97
N LEU A 121 -5.88 7.73 -4.49
CA LEU A 121 -5.18 6.73 -3.68
C LEU A 121 -3.97 7.34 -2.97
N ALA A 122 -3.90 7.22 -1.65
CA ALA A 122 -2.82 7.73 -0.82
C ALA A 122 -2.11 6.58 -0.05
N VAL A 123 -0.84 6.81 0.30
CA VAL A 123 -0.04 5.87 1.09
C VAL A 123 -0.13 6.26 2.56
N PHE A 124 -0.48 5.30 3.42
CA PHE A 124 -0.59 5.49 4.87
C PHE A 124 0.33 4.54 5.61
N PHE A 125 0.78 4.99 6.78
CA PHE A 125 1.65 4.22 7.68
C PHE A 125 1.08 4.26 9.09
N PHE A 126 0.80 3.09 9.64
CA PHE A 126 0.39 2.89 11.02
C PHE A 126 1.58 2.37 11.83
N SER A 127 1.83 3.01 12.97
CA SER A 127 2.81 2.56 13.96
C SER A 127 2.37 3.00 15.35
N GLN A 128 2.52 2.10 16.33
CA GLN A 128 2.26 2.39 17.75
C GLN A 128 0.88 3.03 18.02
N GLY A 129 -0.16 2.55 17.35
CA GLY A 129 -1.53 3.05 17.55
C GLY A 129 -1.88 4.33 16.80
N THR A 130 -0.96 4.87 15.99
CA THR A 130 -1.19 6.10 15.21
C THR A 130 -1.02 5.84 13.73
N THR A 131 -2.00 6.29 12.94
CA THR A 131 -1.90 6.32 11.47
C THR A 131 -1.50 7.71 11.01
N ILE A 132 -0.50 7.79 10.14
CA ILE A 132 -0.11 9.01 9.44
C ILE A 132 -0.27 8.83 7.93
N ALA A 133 -0.44 9.94 7.22
CA ALA A 133 -0.29 9.98 5.77
C ALA A 133 1.20 10.08 5.40
N VAL A 134 1.64 9.24 4.48
CA VAL A 134 3.00 9.26 3.93
C VAL A 134 3.07 10.14 2.69
N ALA A 135 2.13 9.95 1.76
CA ALA A 135 1.98 10.75 0.56
C ALA A 135 0.52 10.73 0.09
N ARG A 136 -0.01 11.89 -0.29
CA ARG A 136 -1.41 12.09 -0.68
C ARG A 136 -1.52 12.88 -1.99
N PRO A 137 -2.65 12.73 -2.70
CA PRO A 137 -2.96 13.57 -3.86
C PRO A 137 -2.77 15.07 -3.56
N GLY A 138 -1.96 15.73 -4.40
CA GLY A 138 -1.60 17.15 -4.28
C GLY A 138 -0.33 17.43 -3.48
N ASP A 139 0.26 16.45 -2.80
CA ASP A 139 1.53 16.64 -2.09
C ASP A 139 2.67 16.90 -3.08
N ALA A 140 3.53 17.87 -2.80
CA ALA A 140 4.73 18.09 -3.60
C ALA A 140 5.73 16.93 -3.38
N MET A 141 6.22 16.34 -4.48
CA MET A 141 7.11 15.17 -4.40
C MET A 141 8.59 15.54 -4.62
N PRO A 142 9.52 14.89 -3.90
CA PRO A 142 10.95 15.07 -4.15
C PRO A 142 11.32 14.80 -5.62
N GLY A 143 12.08 15.71 -6.23
CA GLY A 143 12.40 15.63 -7.65
C GLY A 143 11.36 16.24 -8.59
N GLY A 144 10.32 16.90 -8.05
CA GLY A 144 9.41 17.77 -8.80
C GLY A 144 8.05 17.14 -9.13
N GLY A 145 7.06 18.00 -9.40
CA GLY A 145 5.67 17.61 -9.59
C GLY A 145 4.93 17.38 -8.27
N THR A 146 3.65 17.03 -8.40
CA THR A 146 2.78 16.65 -7.30
C THR A 146 2.36 15.19 -7.42
N PHE A 147 2.14 14.56 -6.27
CA PHE A 147 1.60 13.21 -6.17
C PHE A 147 0.16 13.21 -6.68
N VAL A 148 -0.14 12.39 -7.68
CA VAL A 148 -1.52 12.22 -8.19
C VAL A 148 -2.19 11.08 -7.46
N ARG A 149 -1.57 9.90 -7.46
CA ARG A 149 -2.07 8.71 -6.76
C ARG A 149 -0.98 7.66 -6.56
N ALA A 150 -1.18 6.80 -5.56
CA ALA A 150 -0.41 5.58 -5.37
C ALA A 150 -0.74 4.50 -6.42
N GLY A 151 0.07 3.43 -6.46
CA GLY A 151 -0.28 2.20 -7.15
C GLY A 151 -1.48 1.47 -6.49
N PHE A 152 -2.29 0.79 -7.30
CA PHE A 152 -3.46 0.05 -6.83
C PHE A 152 -3.15 -1.41 -6.47
N PHE A 153 -2.07 -1.98 -7.03
CA PHE A 153 -1.73 -3.39 -6.81
C PHE A 153 -0.72 -3.55 -5.68
N ASP A 154 -0.82 -4.69 -5.00
CA ASP A 154 0.19 -5.14 -4.02
C ASP A 154 1.59 -5.11 -4.65
N ALA A 155 2.62 -4.91 -3.83
CA ALA A 155 4.03 -4.75 -4.23
C ALA A 155 4.35 -3.59 -5.20
N THR A 156 3.47 -2.61 -5.30
CA THR A 156 3.83 -1.22 -5.70
C THR A 156 4.31 -0.38 -4.51
N TYR A 157 4.23 -0.94 -3.31
CA TYR A 157 4.80 -0.43 -2.08
C TYR A 157 5.25 -1.61 -1.21
N ASP A 158 6.14 -1.34 -0.27
CA ASP A 158 6.70 -2.36 0.63
C ASP A 158 7.10 -1.73 1.96
N LEU A 159 7.29 -2.56 2.98
CA LEU A 159 7.62 -2.16 4.35
C LEU A 159 8.71 -3.07 4.93
N ASN A 160 9.83 -2.48 5.34
CA ASN A 160 10.90 -3.23 5.99
C ASN A 160 10.79 -3.22 7.53
N GLN A 161 11.67 -3.95 8.22
CA GLN A 161 11.66 -4.04 9.69
C GLN A 161 12.08 -2.75 10.40
N ARG A 162 12.67 -1.79 9.69
CA ARG A 162 12.97 -0.46 10.24
C ARG A 162 11.79 0.50 10.15
N GLY A 163 10.72 0.13 9.46
CA GLY A 163 9.58 1.02 9.20
C GLY A 163 9.81 1.97 8.03
N ASP A 164 10.80 1.68 7.19
CA ASP A 164 10.95 2.40 5.92
C ASP A 164 9.93 1.85 4.93
N VAL A 165 9.24 2.75 4.22
CA VAL A 165 8.20 2.42 3.24
C VAL A 165 8.71 2.79 1.86
N SER A 166 8.82 1.83 0.94
CA SER A 166 8.96 2.15 -0.49
C SER A 166 7.58 2.23 -1.12
N PHE A 167 7.40 3.13 -2.08
CA PHE A 167 6.15 3.23 -2.83
C PHE A 167 6.34 3.88 -4.19
N ALA A 168 5.58 3.41 -5.16
CA ALA A 168 5.45 4.01 -6.48
C ALA A 168 4.27 4.97 -6.54
N ALA A 169 4.42 6.04 -7.32
CA ALA A 169 3.42 7.10 -7.46
C ALA A 169 3.29 7.55 -8.92
N THR A 170 2.06 7.83 -9.33
CA THR A 170 1.79 8.68 -10.51
C THR A 170 2.00 10.15 -10.13
N LEU A 171 2.63 10.91 -11.00
CA LEU A 171 2.90 12.35 -10.84
C LEU A 171 2.09 13.16 -11.87
N ASP A 172 1.92 14.45 -11.61
CA ASP A 172 1.21 15.38 -12.50
C ASP A 172 2.07 15.91 -13.66
N THR A 173 3.32 15.46 -13.76
CA THR A 173 4.28 15.86 -14.79
C THR A 173 4.29 14.88 -15.96
N ASP A 174 4.81 15.33 -17.09
CA ASP A 174 5.12 14.54 -18.28
C ASP A 174 6.45 15.06 -18.85
N VAL A 175 7.57 14.71 -18.21
CA VAL A 175 8.89 15.29 -18.54
C VAL A 175 9.47 14.76 -19.85
N ASN A 176 9.02 13.59 -20.29
CA ASN A 176 9.41 12.99 -21.56
C ASN A 176 8.47 13.36 -22.72
N ALA A 177 7.37 14.08 -22.44
CA ALA A 177 6.40 14.59 -23.41
C ALA A 177 5.78 13.48 -24.29
N ASP A 178 5.52 12.32 -23.69
CA ASP A 178 4.92 11.17 -24.38
C ASP A 178 3.38 11.11 -24.22
N GLY A 179 2.81 12.07 -23.48
CA GLY A 179 1.37 12.15 -23.19
C GLY A 179 0.92 11.20 -22.08
N ILE A 180 1.85 10.55 -21.38
CA ILE A 180 1.60 9.68 -20.23
C ILE A 180 2.15 10.36 -18.98
N ALA A 181 1.37 10.33 -17.89
CA ALA A 181 1.82 10.85 -16.62
C ALA A 181 3.09 10.15 -16.12
N ASP A 182 4.06 10.93 -15.66
CA ASP A 182 5.29 10.46 -15.08
C ASP A 182 5.04 9.57 -13.86
N ASN A 183 5.99 8.69 -13.59
CA ASN A 183 5.98 7.84 -12.41
C ASN A 183 7.23 8.09 -11.58
N GLY A 184 7.11 7.95 -10.27
CA GLY A 184 8.22 8.06 -9.34
C GLY A 184 8.20 6.90 -8.34
N LEU A 185 9.40 6.48 -7.94
CA LEU A 185 9.64 5.54 -6.86
C LEU A 185 10.30 6.29 -5.71
N TYR A 186 9.74 6.13 -4.52
CA TYR A 186 10.11 6.87 -3.33
C TYR A 186 10.36 5.95 -2.15
N VAL A 187 11.10 6.45 -1.17
CA VAL A 187 11.22 5.85 0.17
C VAL A 187 10.83 6.89 1.21
N PHE A 188 9.88 6.55 2.05
CA PHE A 188 9.64 7.23 3.32
C PHE A 188 10.49 6.59 4.41
N SER A 189 11.36 7.37 5.02
CA SER A 189 12.17 6.96 6.15
C SER A 189 12.34 8.13 7.11
N LYS A 190 12.25 7.83 8.42
CA LYS A 190 12.46 8.80 9.51
C LYS A 190 11.64 10.09 9.35
N GLY A 191 10.40 9.98 8.89
CA GLY A 191 9.49 11.11 8.74
C GLY A 191 9.66 11.93 7.45
N SER A 192 10.49 11.48 6.51
CA SER A 192 10.75 12.20 5.25
C SER A 192 10.62 11.28 4.04
N VAL A 193 10.01 11.78 2.96
CA VAL A 193 9.97 11.11 1.66
C VAL A 193 11.20 11.52 0.85
N GLN A 194 11.84 10.55 0.21
CA GLN A 194 13.02 10.73 -0.64
C GLN A 194 12.79 10.07 -2.00
N LEU A 195 13.30 10.71 -3.06
CA LEU A 195 13.25 10.16 -4.42
C LEU A 195 14.29 9.05 -4.57
N VAL A 196 13.88 7.90 -5.08
CA VAL A 196 14.78 6.84 -5.55
C VAL A 196 15.07 7.02 -7.04
N ALA A 197 14.00 7.07 -7.85
CA ALA A 197 14.08 7.28 -9.29
C ALA A 197 12.72 7.78 -9.80
N ARG A 198 12.71 8.50 -10.93
CA ARG A 198 11.49 8.92 -11.64
C ARG A 198 11.66 8.79 -13.14
N THR A 199 10.58 8.93 -13.89
CA THR A 199 10.67 9.22 -15.33
C THR A 199 11.62 10.41 -15.56
N GLY A 200 12.54 10.26 -16.51
CA GLY A 200 13.61 11.19 -16.81
C GLY A 200 14.91 10.98 -16.02
N THR A 201 14.95 10.11 -15.01
CA THR A 201 16.19 9.80 -14.28
C THR A 201 17.21 9.16 -15.23
N VAL A 202 18.40 9.77 -15.32
CA VAL A 202 19.55 9.24 -16.07
C VAL A 202 20.37 8.34 -15.15
N ILE A 203 20.51 7.07 -15.52
CA ILE A 203 21.37 6.11 -14.83
C ILE A 203 22.68 5.97 -15.61
N PRO A 204 23.83 6.41 -15.04
CA PRO A 204 25.12 6.34 -15.72
C PRO A 204 25.46 4.92 -16.19
N GLY A 205 25.80 4.79 -17.47
CA GLY A 205 26.15 3.50 -18.09
C GLY A 205 24.96 2.57 -18.39
N VAL A 206 23.72 2.96 -18.06
CA VAL A 206 22.51 2.15 -18.29
C VAL A 206 21.57 2.83 -19.29
N GLY A 207 21.18 4.08 -19.04
CA GLY A 207 20.25 4.84 -19.90
C GLY A 207 19.34 5.78 -19.10
N THR A 208 18.35 6.35 -19.76
CA THR A 208 17.33 7.23 -19.15
C THR A 208 16.05 6.44 -18.92
N ILE A 209 15.45 6.57 -17.73
CA ILE A 209 14.16 5.98 -17.41
C ILE A 209 13.05 6.70 -18.19
N ALA A 210 12.29 5.97 -19.00
CA ALA A 210 11.06 6.45 -19.62
C ALA A 210 9.82 6.08 -18.79
N TYR A 211 9.86 4.97 -18.06
CA TYR A 211 8.73 4.53 -17.25
C TYR A 211 9.19 3.70 -16.05
N LEU A 212 8.58 3.95 -14.90
CA LEU A 212 8.70 3.12 -13.69
C LEU A 212 7.36 2.41 -13.51
N GLY A 213 7.42 1.09 -13.42
CA GLY A 213 6.22 0.29 -13.26
C GLY A 213 5.43 0.60 -12.01
N LEU A 214 4.16 0.98 -12.17
CA LEU A 214 3.13 0.75 -11.16
C LEU A 214 2.66 -0.72 -11.15
N GLY A 215 3.48 -1.63 -11.67
CA GLY A 215 3.25 -3.07 -11.77
C GLY A 215 4.37 -3.86 -11.12
N LEU A 216 4.14 -5.15 -10.87
CA LEU A 216 4.99 -6.01 -10.05
C LEU A 216 6.35 -6.35 -10.70
N PRO A 217 7.50 -6.20 -9.98
CA PRO A 217 7.69 -5.59 -8.66
C PRO A 217 7.94 -4.07 -8.75
N GLY A 218 7.08 -3.25 -8.14
CA GLY A 218 7.11 -1.78 -8.25
C GLY A 218 8.05 -1.06 -7.29
N GLY A 219 8.79 -1.79 -6.43
CA GLY A 219 9.71 -1.21 -5.46
C GLY A 219 9.80 -2.03 -4.18
N VAL A 220 10.24 -3.29 -4.27
CA VAL A 220 10.41 -4.16 -3.09
C VAL A 220 11.69 -3.81 -2.35
N MET A 221 11.65 -3.83 -1.03
CA MET A 221 12.74 -3.36 -0.17
C MET A 221 13.33 -4.50 0.64
N ASN A 222 14.64 -4.46 0.87
CA ASN A 222 15.30 -5.34 1.83
C ASN A 222 15.64 -4.62 3.14
N GLU A 223 16.10 -5.40 4.13
CA GLU A 223 16.52 -4.89 5.44
C GLU A 223 17.82 -4.08 5.43
N ARG A 224 18.44 -3.87 4.27
CA ARG A 224 19.55 -2.91 4.12
C ARG A 224 19.08 -1.56 3.59
N GLY A 225 17.77 -1.41 3.32
CA GLY A 225 17.20 -0.21 2.70
C GLY A 225 17.38 -0.18 1.19
N GLN A 226 17.84 -1.26 0.58
CA GLN A 226 17.98 -1.32 -0.86
C GLN A 226 16.61 -1.60 -1.48
N VAL A 227 16.33 -0.93 -2.60
CA VAL A 227 15.06 -1.04 -3.31
C VAL A 227 15.30 -1.67 -4.67
N PHE A 228 14.63 -2.79 -4.92
CA PHE A 228 14.65 -3.49 -6.19
C PHE A 228 13.37 -3.18 -6.98
N PHE A 229 13.56 -2.77 -8.24
CA PHE A 229 12.47 -2.34 -9.10
C PHE A 229 12.82 -2.57 -10.57
N TRP A 230 11.81 -2.54 -11.43
CA TRP A 230 12.00 -2.55 -12.87
C TRP A 230 11.70 -1.18 -13.49
N ALA A 231 12.28 -0.92 -14.65
CA ALA A 231 12.02 0.28 -15.43
C ALA A 231 12.08 -0.01 -16.93
N ILE A 232 11.37 0.79 -17.73
CA ILE A 232 11.56 0.88 -19.19
C ILE A 232 12.45 2.08 -19.45
N LEU A 233 13.50 1.89 -20.23
CA LEU A 233 14.40 2.95 -20.67
C LEU A 233 13.86 3.63 -21.93
N SER A 234 14.34 4.83 -22.23
CA SER A 234 13.95 5.60 -23.43
C SER A 234 14.29 4.91 -24.76
N ASP A 235 15.15 3.88 -24.75
CA ASP A 235 15.44 3.04 -25.92
C ASP A 235 14.56 1.77 -26.00
N GLY A 236 13.55 1.66 -25.13
CA GLY A 236 12.59 0.56 -25.09
C GLY A 236 13.06 -0.67 -24.32
N ARG A 237 14.30 -0.71 -23.80
CA ARG A 237 14.76 -1.83 -22.97
C ARG A 237 14.09 -1.82 -21.60
N THR A 238 13.65 -2.99 -21.16
CA THR A 238 13.27 -3.23 -19.76
C THR A 238 14.49 -3.65 -18.96
N VAL A 239 14.71 -3.02 -17.81
CA VAL A 239 15.83 -3.30 -16.90
C VAL A 239 15.34 -3.57 -15.49
N LEU A 240 16.11 -4.38 -14.76
CA LEU A 240 15.96 -4.57 -13.31
C LEU A 240 17.09 -3.82 -12.61
N LEU A 241 16.75 -3.06 -11.58
CA LEU A 241 17.63 -2.12 -10.92
C LEU A 241 17.60 -2.34 -9.41
N LEU A 242 18.75 -2.09 -8.77
CA LEU A 242 18.88 -2.07 -7.32
C LEU A 242 19.40 -0.70 -6.90
N ALA A 243 18.57 0.06 -6.20
CA ALA A 243 18.98 1.32 -5.59
C ALA A 243 19.42 1.12 -4.15
N THR A 244 20.33 1.97 -3.67
CA THR A 244 20.71 2.09 -2.24
C THR A 244 20.55 3.57 -1.85
N PRO A 245 19.31 4.01 -1.57
CA PRO A 245 18.98 5.40 -1.25
C PRO A 245 19.62 5.88 0.07
#